data_AF-A0A1N6N792-F1
#
_entry.id   AF-A0A1N6N792-F1
#
_cell.length_a   1.000
_cell.length_b   1.000
_cell.length_c   1.000
_cell.angle_alpha   90.00
_cell.angle_beta   90.00
_cell.angle_gamma   90.00
#
_symmetry.space_group_name_H-M   'P 1'
#
loop_
_entity.id
_entity.type
_entity.pdbx_description
1 polymer ?
#
loop_
_entity_poly.entity_id
_entity_poly.type
_entity_poly.pdbx_seq_one_letter_code
_entity_poly.pdbx_strand_id
1 'polypeptide(L)'
;MSRTLIDALEQADMLEVEGLHAFEFDLYEVEADNDIELEVRALEGKQQLCWAFSHAELLAARYDEEQDLWVVTQDGKEYWVRCYDAYGAEGDDA
;
A
#
# COMPACT_ATOMS: atom_id res chain seq x y z
N MET A 1 -12.60 -14.01 -2.75
CA MET A 1 -12.09 -12.96 -3.64
C MET A 1 -10.68 -12.66 -3.20
N SER A 2 -9.67 -12.79 -4.06
CA SER A 2 -8.29 -12.47 -3.69
C SER A 2 -8.17 -10.95 -3.58
N ARG A 3 -8.26 -10.41 -2.36
CA ARG A 3 -7.89 -9.01 -2.10
C ARG A 3 -6.41 -8.87 -2.46
N THR A 4 -6.07 -7.87 -3.26
CA THR A 4 -4.69 -7.47 -3.53
C THR A 4 -4.43 -6.12 -2.87
N LEU A 5 -3.16 -5.77 -2.68
CA LEU A 5 -2.81 -4.45 -2.15
C LEU A 5 -3.36 -3.34 -3.04
N ILE A 6 -3.36 -3.53 -4.37
CA ILE A 6 -3.89 -2.58 -5.35
C ILE A 6 -5.38 -2.28 -5.09
N ASP A 7 -6.21 -3.31 -4.93
CA ASP A 7 -7.64 -3.16 -4.62
C ASP A 7 -7.85 -2.40 -3.29
N ALA A 8 -7.02 -2.67 -2.28
CA ALA A 8 -7.06 -1.96 -1.01
C ALA A 8 -6.65 -0.48 -1.17
N LEU A 9 -5.66 -0.17 -2.01
CA LEU A 9 -5.18 1.18 -2.30
C LEU A 9 -6.24 2.01 -3.05
N GLU A 10 -7.00 1.39 -3.96
CA GLU A 10 -8.09 2.06 -4.68
C GLU A 10 -9.22 2.55 -3.75
N GLN A 11 -9.43 1.87 -2.62
CA GLN A 11 -10.42 2.23 -1.60
C GLN A 11 -9.83 3.01 -0.42
N ALA A 12 -8.50 3.05 -0.30
CA ALA A 12 -7.82 3.75 0.76
C ALA A 12 -7.93 5.26 0.58
N ASP A 13 -8.11 5.98 1.68
CA ASP A 13 -8.00 7.45 1.72
C ASP A 13 -6.66 7.87 2.34
N MET A 14 -6.03 6.98 3.10
CA MET A 14 -4.78 7.22 3.82
C MET A 14 -3.95 5.94 3.89
N LEU A 15 -2.63 6.09 3.81
CA LEU A 15 -1.67 4.98 3.95
C LEU A 15 -0.77 5.19 5.15
N GLU A 16 -0.29 4.11 5.75
CA GLU A 16 0.82 4.14 6.69
C GLU A 16 1.92 3.20 6.19
N VAL A 17 3.11 3.75 5.98
CA VAL A 17 4.27 2.98 5.51
C VAL A 17 5.33 2.99 6.61
N GLU A 18 5.74 1.81 7.09
CA GLU A 18 6.72 1.66 8.19
C GLU A 18 6.34 2.45 9.47
N GLY A 19 5.05 2.65 9.72
CA GLY A 19 4.54 3.45 10.85
C GLY A 19 4.47 4.97 10.59
N LEU A 20 4.68 5.42 9.36
CA LEU A 20 4.56 6.82 8.95
C LEU A 20 3.28 7.04 8.15
N HIS A 21 2.46 7.99 8.61
CA HIS A 21 1.21 8.34 7.95
C HIS A 21 1.47 9.15 6.68
N ALA A 22 1.02 8.61 5.55
CA ALA A 22 1.07 9.21 4.24
C ALA A 22 -0.36 9.53 3.77
N PHE A 23 -0.60 10.83 3.62
CA PHE A 23 -1.86 11.35 3.07
C PHE A 23 -1.72 11.70 1.58
N GLU A 24 -0.48 11.85 1.10
CA GLU A 24 -0.19 12.12 -0.30
C GLU A 24 0.29 10.81 -0.93
N PHE A 25 -0.59 10.14 -1.69
CA PHE A 25 -0.19 9.02 -2.52
C PHE A 25 -0.90 9.09 -3.87
N ASP A 26 -0.23 8.57 -4.88
CA ASP A 26 -0.71 8.51 -6.25
C ASP A 26 -0.63 7.04 -6.71
N LEU A 27 -1.78 6.48 -7.07
CA LEU A 27 -1.88 5.17 -7.71
C LEU A 27 -2.07 5.38 -9.21
N TYR A 28 -1.10 4.93 -9.99
CA TYR A 28 -1.12 4.95 -11.43
C TYR A 28 -1.67 3.62 -11.95
N GLU A 29 -2.17 3.60 -13.18
CA GLU A 29 -2.47 2.34 -13.88
C GLU A 29 -1.32 2.08 -14.85
N VAL A 30 -0.61 0.97 -14.66
CA VAL A 30 0.53 0.61 -15.50
C VAL A 30 0.31 -0.75 -16.18
N GLU A 31 0.78 -0.87 -17.42
CA GLU A 31 0.67 -2.14 -18.17
C GLU A 31 1.85 -3.09 -17.91
N ALA A 32 2.95 -2.55 -17.37
CA ALA A 32 4.19 -3.28 -17.18
C ALA A 32 4.46 -3.52 -15.69
N ASP A 33 4.71 -4.78 -15.35
CA ASP A 33 5.03 -5.26 -14.00
C ASP A 33 6.20 -4.50 -13.32
N ASN A 34 7.15 -4.00 -14.10
CA ASN A 34 8.34 -3.31 -13.58
C ASN A 34 8.16 -1.78 -13.47
N ASP A 35 7.02 -1.25 -13.89
CA ASP A 35 6.74 0.18 -13.82
C ASP A 35 6.16 0.56 -12.44
N ILE A 36 6.37 1.81 -12.05
CA ILE A 36 5.97 2.31 -10.73
C ILE A 36 4.47 2.55 -10.76
N GLU A 37 3.74 1.73 -10.01
CA GLU A 37 2.29 1.85 -9.93
C GLU A 37 1.85 2.68 -8.73
N LEU A 38 2.61 2.64 -7.62
CA LEU A 38 2.27 3.40 -6.42
C LEU A 38 3.41 4.31 -6.01
N GLU A 39 3.11 5.59 -5.83
CA GLU A 39 3.99 6.54 -5.17
C GLU A 39 3.34 7.05 -3.88
N VAL A 40 4.07 6.97 -2.76
CA VAL A 40 3.59 7.38 -1.44
C VAL A 40 4.52 8.42 -0.87
N ARG A 41 3.97 9.54 -0.38
CA ARG A 41 4.71 10.65 0.23
C ARG A 41 4.24 10.85 1.67
N ALA A 42 5.17 10.74 2.62
CA ALA A 42 4.93 11.05 4.03
C ALA A 42 5.89 12.12 4.55
N LEU A 43 5.50 12.76 5.65
CA LEU A 43 6.33 13.70 6.38
C LEU A 43 6.80 13.07 7.70
N GLU A 44 8.11 12.84 7.81
CA GLU A 44 8.76 12.51 9.06
C GLU A 44 9.34 13.78 9.69
N GLY A 45 8.53 14.46 10.48
CA GLY A 45 8.90 15.69 11.19
C GLY A 45 9.16 16.87 10.23
N LYS A 46 10.40 17.03 9.77
CA LYS A 46 10.80 18.04 8.77
C LYS A 46 11.28 17.46 7.45
N GLN A 47 11.38 16.14 7.37
CA GLN A 47 11.83 15.42 6.18
C GLN A 47 10.61 14.86 5.46
N GLN A 48 10.61 14.94 4.13
CA GLN A 48 9.64 14.24 3.30
C GLN A 48 10.27 12.93 2.84
N LEU A 49 9.55 11.84 3.06
CA LEU A 49 9.88 10.51 2.58
C LEU A 49 8.98 10.19 1.41
N CYS A 50 9.56 9.59 0.37
CA CYS A 50 8.85 9.12 -0.80
C CYS A 50 9.17 7.64 -0.99
N TRP A 51 8.15 6.81 -1.09
CA TRP A 51 8.26 5.42 -1.48
C TRP A 51 7.62 5.22 -2.83
N ALA A 52 8.24 4.40 -3.66
CA ALA A 52 7.73 4.03 -4.96
C ALA A 52 7.77 2.52 -5.05
N PHE A 53 6.64 1.91 -5.43
CA PHE A 53 6.50 0.47 -5.56
C PHE A 53 6.03 0.12 -6.97
N SER A 54 6.66 -0.88 -7.57
CA SER A 54 6.31 -1.37 -8.89
C SER A 54 5.08 -2.27 -8.84
N HIS A 55 4.36 -2.38 -9.95
CA HIS A 55 3.17 -3.25 -10.05
C HIS A 55 3.44 -4.70 -9.59
N ALA A 56 4.57 -5.29 -10.00
CA ALA A 56 4.98 -6.61 -9.55
C ALA A 56 5.14 -6.72 -8.02
N GLU A 57 5.65 -5.66 -7.39
CA GLU A 57 5.88 -5.63 -5.94
C GLU A 57 4.55 -5.56 -5.19
N LEU A 58 3.62 -4.75 -5.69
CA LEU A 58 2.25 -4.66 -5.16
C LEU A 58 1.48 -5.96 -5.34
N LEU A 59 1.64 -6.63 -6.49
CA LEU A 59 1.04 -7.95 -6.74
C LEU A 59 1.67 -9.06 -5.89
N ALA A 60 2.98 -8.98 -5.63
CA ALA A 60 3.69 -9.91 -4.77
C ALA A 60 3.48 -9.63 -3.27
N ALA A 61 2.84 -8.51 -2.94
CA ALA A 61 2.56 -8.12 -1.57
C ALA A 61 1.69 -9.17 -0.87
N ARG A 62 1.99 -9.41 0.41
CA ARG A 62 1.26 -10.38 1.23
C ARG A 62 0.46 -9.64 2.27
N TYR A 63 -0.83 -9.90 2.33
CA TYR A 63 -1.66 -9.41 3.41
C TYR A 63 -1.43 -10.23 4.67
N ASP A 64 -1.17 -9.53 5.77
CA ASP A 64 -1.05 -10.07 7.11
C ASP A 64 -2.33 -9.76 7.87
N GLU A 65 -3.18 -10.79 8.04
CA GLU A 65 -4.47 -10.68 8.73
C GLU A 65 -4.31 -10.49 10.24
N GLU A 66 -3.17 -10.89 10.82
CA GLU A 66 -2.92 -10.74 12.27
C GLU A 66 -2.65 -9.28 12.64
N GLN A 67 -1.93 -8.58 11.77
CA GLN A 67 -1.53 -7.19 11.95
C GLN A 67 -2.37 -6.20 11.16
N ASP A 68 -3.25 -6.68 10.28
CA ASP A 68 -4.06 -5.88 9.37
C ASP A 68 -3.17 -4.92 8.55
N LEU A 69 -2.20 -5.48 7.83
CA LEU A 69 -1.26 -4.74 6.99
C LEU A 69 -0.77 -5.56 5.81
N TRP A 70 -0.19 -4.89 4.82
CA TRP A 70 0.43 -5.51 3.67
C TRP A 70 1.95 -5.47 3.79
N VAL A 71 2.58 -6.61 3.50
CA VAL A 71 4.04 -6.75 3.46
C VAL A 71 4.48 -6.74 2.00
N VAL A 72 5.12 -5.66 1.58
CA VAL A 72 5.68 -5.48 0.24
C VAL A 72 7.18 -5.76 0.31
N THR A 73 7.68 -6.68 -0.51
CA THR A 73 9.13 -6.95 -0.58
C THR A 73 9.73 -6.24 -1.79
N GLN A 74 10.60 -5.27 -1.54
CA GLN A 74 11.34 -4.52 -2.55
C GLN A 74 12.84 -4.69 -2.33
N ASP A 75 13.55 -5.18 -3.34
CA ASP A 75 15.02 -5.37 -3.32
C ASP A 75 15.53 -6.17 -2.10
N GLY A 76 14.73 -7.11 -1.59
CA GLY A 76 15.04 -7.93 -0.42
C GLY A 76 14.80 -7.23 0.93
N LYS A 77 14.23 -6.02 0.93
CA LYS A 77 13.71 -5.35 2.12
C LYS A 77 12.18 -5.47 2.14
N GLU A 78 11.64 -5.79 3.30
CA GLU A 78 10.20 -5.79 3.54
C GLU A 78 9.76 -4.39 4.01
N TYR A 79 8.63 -3.94 3.48
CA TYR A 79 7.96 -2.70 3.85
C TYR A 79 6.55 -3.03 4.29
N TRP A 80 6.14 -2.49 5.43
CA TRP A 80 4.80 -2.64 5.94
C TRP A 80 3.94 -1.46 5.49
N VAL A 81 2.91 -1.75 4.71
CA VAL A 81 1.97 -0.79 4.15
C VAL A 81 0.59 -1.10 4.72
N ARG A 82 0.04 -0.21 5.53
CA ARG A 82 -1.34 -0.29 6.00
C ARG A 82 -2.21 0.66 5.20
N CYS A 83 -3.33 0.14 4.70
CA CYS A 83 -4.34 0.91 4.01
C CYS A 83 -5.43 1.29 5.00
N TYR A 84 -5.75 2.57 5.11
CA TYR A 84 -6.88 3.06 5.89
C TYR A 84 -7.97 3.49 4.91
N ASP A 85 -9.00 2.66 4.78
CA ASP A 85 -10.21 3.02 4.08
C ASP A 85 -11.13 3.87 4.99
N ALA A 86 -11.80 4.85 4.39
CA ALA A 86 -12.80 5.66 5.10
C ALA A 86 -14.13 4.91 5.28
N TYR A 87 -14.33 3.82 4.53
CA TYR A 87 -15.52 2.98 4.55
C TYR A 87 -15.20 1.67 5.26
N GLY A 88 -14.94 1.76 6.56
CA GLY A 88 -14.90 0.62 7.44
C GLY A 88 -16.24 -0.11 7.39
N ALA A 89 -16.35 -1.06 6.49
CA ALA A 89 -17.39 -2.08 6.47
C ALA A 89 -16.66 -3.41 6.43
N GLU A 90 -16.40 -3.87 7.65
CA GLU A 90 -16.19 -5.25 8.05
C GLU A 90 -16.86 -6.23 7.08
N GLY A 91 -16.14 -7.28 6.72
CA GLY A 91 -16.65 -8.35 5.89
C GLY A 91 -17.94 -8.97 6.45
N ASP A 92 -18.80 -9.40 5.54
CA ASP A 92 -19.64 -10.57 5.77
C ASP A 92 -19.82 -11.26 4.41
N ASP A 93 -19.16 -12.40 4.27
CA ASP A 93 -19.50 -13.43 3.28
C ASP A 93 -20.91 -13.93 3.66
N ALA A 94 -21.92 -13.55 2.87
CA ALA A 94 -23.32 -13.97 3.05
C ALA A 94 -23.86 -14.67 1.79
#